data_AF-A0A538C2M5-F1
#
_entry.id   AF-A0A538C2M5-F1
#
_cell.length_a   1.000
_cell.length_b   1.000
_cell.length_c   1.000
_cell.angle_alpha   90.00
_cell.angle_beta   90.00
_cell.angle_gamma   90.00
#
_symmetry.space_group_name_H-M   'P 1'
#
loop_
_entity.id
_entity.type
_entity.pdbx_description
1 polymer ?
#
loop_
_entity_poly.entity_id
_entity_poly.type
_entity_poly.pdbx_seq_one_letter_code
_entity_poly.pdbx_strand_id
1 'polypeptide(L)'
;MCPTVLGRVQTRWSILIVPALIATVISIVTSNEGWIVLIGVYFVLGVALDTGFYPLIIRWQPPWLTFTLAAGEFVLVYILAHVLKVGLTNPEAVLLYWIAWTLAIWTKVVILPLLSLSWIENAGEFRSTDWSVAPEYQPLPISVFQPPDERSPVPQLAREFSSVHRLPAELRDLPSPSGVHRVPGAR
;
A
#
# COMPACT_ATOMS: atom_id res chain seq x y z
N MET A 1 -1.99 1.41 5.63
CA MET A 1 -2.71 0.33 6.36
C MET A 1 -3.64 -0.31 5.34
N CYS A 2 -3.74 -1.64 5.32
CA CYS A 2 -4.44 -2.32 4.24
C CYS A 2 -5.96 -2.08 4.35
N PRO A 3 -6.61 -1.56 3.30
CA PRO A 3 -8.03 -1.23 3.36
C PRO A 3 -8.90 -2.49 3.38
N THR A 4 -8.42 -3.61 2.86
CA THR A 4 -9.15 -4.87 2.83
C THR A 4 -8.79 -5.78 4.00
N VAL A 5 -9.74 -6.63 4.38
CA VAL A 5 -9.55 -7.69 5.38
C VAL A 5 -8.48 -8.68 4.94
N LEU A 6 -8.45 -9.03 3.65
CA LEU A 6 -7.47 -9.97 3.10
C LEU A 6 -6.02 -9.44 3.25
N GLY A 7 -5.78 -8.18 2.89
CA GLY A 7 -4.45 -7.56 3.02
C GLY A 7 -3.97 -7.49 4.47
N ARG A 8 -4.88 -7.26 5.42
CA ARG A 8 -4.55 -7.29 6.85
C ARG A 8 -4.11 -8.67 7.31
N VAL A 9 -4.85 -9.71 6.94
CA VAL A 9 -4.50 -11.10 7.28
C VAL A 9 -3.19 -11.52 6.63
N GLN A 10 -3.00 -11.22 5.34
CA GLN A 10 -1.74 -11.50 4.64
C GLN A 10 -0.55 -10.80 5.31
N THR A 11 -0.69 -9.50 5.62
CA THR A 11 0.36 -8.75 6.31
C THR A 11 0.65 -9.35 7.69
N ARG A 12 -0.37 -9.70 8.46
CA ARG A 12 -0.22 -10.30 9.80
C ARG A 12 0.53 -11.64 9.73
N TRP A 13 0.23 -12.48 8.74
CA TRP A 13 0.99 -13.70 8.47
C TRP A 13 2.45 -13.37 8.18
N SER A 14 2.73 -12.51 7.19
CA SER A 14 4.10 -12.21 6.76
C SER A 14 4.98 -11.64 7.87
N ILE A 15 4.45 -10.74 8.70
CA ILE A 15 5.22 -10.09 9.77
C ILE A 15 5.48 -11.01 10.96
N LEU A 16 4.68 -12.06 11.15
CA LEU A 16 4.82 -12.99 12.28
C LEU A 16 5.64 -14.25 11.96
N ILE A 17 5.99 -14.50 10.69
CA ILE A 17 6.86 -15.63 10.32
C ILE A 17 8.18 -15.59 11.08
N VAL A 18 8.88 -14.44 11.08
CA VAL A 18 10.20 -14.33 11.72
C VAL A 18 10.10 -14.51 13.25
N PRO A 19 9.22 -13.81 13.98
CA PRO A 19 8.99 -14.07 15.40
C PRO A 19 8.60 -15.52 15.70
N ALA A 20 7.76 -16.15 14.87
CA ALA A 20 7.34 -17.54 15.07
C ALA A 20 8.50 -18.52 14.94
N LEU A 21 9.39 -18.32 13.96
CA LEU A 21 10.61 -19.12 13.81
C LEU A 21 11.53 -18.96 15.03
N ILE A 22 11.73 -17.72 15.50
CA ILE A 22 12.55 -17.45 16.69
C ILE A 22 11.95 -18.14 17.93
N ALA A 23 10.65 -17.97 18.16
CA ALA A 23 9.97 -18.62 19.28
C ALA A 23 10.00 -20.15 19.18
N THR A 24 9.93 -20.71 17.97
CA THR A 24 10.09 -22.16 17.73
C THR A 24 11.49 -22.63 18.13
N VAL A 25 12.55 -21.92 17.72
CA VAL A 25 13.92 -22.26 18.10
C VAL A 25 14.10 -22.18 19.62
N ILE A 26 13.60 -21.12 20.26
CA ILE A 26 13.68 -20.97 21.72
C ILE A 26 12.88 -22.07 22.42
N SER A 27 11.70 -22.41 21.91
CA SER A 27 10.87 -23.49 22.44
C SER A 27 11.60 -24.83 22.44
N ILE A 28 12.29 -25.16 21.34
CA ILE A 28 13.10 -26.39 21.23
C ILE A 28 14.29 -26.35 22.20
N VAL A 29 15.03 -25.25 22.25
CA VAL A 29 16.22 -25.11 23.11
C VAL A 29 15.88 -25.17 24.59
N THR A 30 14.76 -24.57 25.00
CA THR A 30 14.32 -24.52 26.41
C THR A 30 13.42 -25.69 26.80
N SER A 31 12.99 -26.50 25.83
CA SER A 31 11.96 -27.54 25.99
C SER A 31 10.65 -27.02 26.63
N ASN A 32 10.34 -25.74 26.39
CA ASN A 32 9.12 -25.10 26.88
C ASN A 32 8.23 -24.72 25.69
N GLU A 33 7.08 -25.37 25.57
CA GLU A 33 6.10 -25.12 24.51
C GLU A 33 5.42 -23.75 24.62
N GLY A 34 5.47 -23.12 25.79
CA GLY A 34 4.85 -21.82 26.06
C GLY A 34 5.31 -20.73 25.09
N TRP A 35 6.58 -20.77 24.64
CA TRP A 35 7.13 -19.82 23.66
C TRP A 35 6.35 -19.82 22.35
N ILE A 36 6.10 -20.99 21.76
CA ILE A 36 5.37 -21.09 20.49
C ILE A 36 3.87 -20.90 20.68
N VAL A 37 3.32 -21.39 21.79
CA VAL A 37 1.90 -21.21 22.13
C VAL A 37 1.56 -19.73 22.28
N LEU A 38 2.42 -18.94 22.94
CA LEU A 38 2.20 -17.50 23.10
C LEU A 38 2.18 -16.76 21.76
N ILE A 39 3.06 -17.11 20.82
CA ILE A 39 3.02 -16.56 19.45
C ILE A 39 1.73 -16.98 18.73
N GLY A 40 1.30 -18.24 18.88
CA GLY A 40 0.03 -18.71 18.31
C GLY A 40 -1.17 -17.93 18.85
N VAL A 41 -1.23 -17.68 20.16
CA VAL A 41 -2.25 -16.86 20.80
C VAL A 41 -2.22 -15.43 20.26
N TYR A 42 -1.04 -14.83 20.18
CA TYR A 42 -0.87 -13.48 19.62
C TYR A 42 -1.34 -13.41 18.16
N PHE A 43 -1.01 -14.41 17.35
CA PHE A 43 -1.42 -14.52 15.96
C PHE A 43 -2.95 -14.62 15.83
N VAL A 44 -3.59 -15.56 16.54
CA VAL A 44 -5.05 -15.78 16.46
C VAL A 44 -5.82 -14.55 16.93
N LEU A 45 -5.43 -13.98 18.08
CA LEU A 45 -6.04 -12.76 18.59
C LEU A 45 -5.88 -11.60 17.60
N GLY A 46 -4.68 -11.43 17.05
CA GLY A 46 -4.39 -10.38 16.08
C GLY A 46 -5.26 -10.50 14.82
N VAL A 47 -5.41 -11.72 14.28
CA VAL A 47 -6.30 -11.98 13.13
C VAL A 47 -7.76 -11.71 13.48
N ALA A 48 -8.22 -12.11 14.67
CA ALA A 48 -9.58 -11.85 15.12
C ALA A 48 -9.86 -10.33 15.24
N LEU A 49 -8.91 -9.55 15.76
CA LEU A 49 -9.03 -8.10 15.83
C LEU A 49 -8.99 -7.44 14.45
N ASP A 50 -8.10 -7.90 13.56
CA ASP A 50 -7.95 -7.37 12.20
C ASP A 50 -9.16 -7.61 11.31
N THR A 51 -9.87 -8.72 11.53
CA THR A 51 -11.02 -9.14 10.72
C THR A 51 -12.34 -8.67 11.32
N GLY A 52 -12.50 -8.75 12.64
CA GLY A 52 -13.77 -8.53 13.31
C GLY A 52 -13.93 -7.16 13.97
N PHE A 53 -12.85 -6.56 14.49
CA PHE A 53 -12.95 -5.36 15.33
C PHE A 53 -12.46 -4.09 14.62
N TYR A 54 -11.24 -4.12 14.09
CA TYR A 54 -10.63 -2.93 13.48
C TYR A 54 -11.37 -2.38 12.28
N PRO A 55 -11.91 -3.19 11.34
CA PRO A 55 -12.64 -2.66 10.19
C PRO A 55 -13.91 -1.89 10.60
N LEU A 56 -14.51 -2.24 11.74
CA LEU A 56 -15.75 -1.62 12.22
C LEU A 56 -15.51 -0.29 12.92
N ILE A 57 -14.38 -0.15 13.62
CA ILE A 57 -14.13 0.99 14.52
C ILE A 57 -13.13 1.98 13.91
N ILE A 58 -12.14 1.49 13.15
CA ILE A 58 -11.00 2.29 12.72
C ILE A 58 -11.06 2.47 11.20
N ARG A 59 -11.72 3.55 10.76
CA ARG A 59 -11.79 3.93 9.33
C ARG A 59 -10.43 4.37 8.78
N TRP A 60 -9.66 5.10 9.59
CA TRP A 60 -8.34 5.60 9.21
C TRP A 60 -7.38 5.40 10.38
N GLN A 61 -6.18 4.92 10.08
CA GLN A 61 -5.18 4.59 11.09
C GLN A 61 -3.95 5.48 10.94
N PRO A 62 -3.78 6.49 11.82
CA PRO A 62 -2.54 7.27 11.86
C PRO A 62 -1.36 6.40 12.32
N PRO A 63 -0.11 6.80 12.00
CA PRO A 63 1.08 6.09 12.45
C PRO A 63 1.15 5.90 13.98
N TRP A 64 0.78 6.92 14.77
CA TRP A 64 0.80 6.86 16.23
C TRP A 64 -0.18 5.83 16.82
N LEU A 65 -1.29 5.54 16.13
CA LEU A 65 -2.28 4.57 16.60
C LEU A 65 -1.71 3.15 16.61
N THR A 66 -0.66 2.86 15.83
CA THR A 66 -0.02 1.53 15.84
C THR A 66 0.53 1.17 17.22
N PHE A 67 1.11 2.14 17.95
CA PHE A 67 1.64 1.91 19.28
C PHE A 67 0.52 1.71 20.31
N THR A 68 -0.54 2.51 20.25
CA THR A 68 -1.71 2.35 21.12
C THR A 68 -2.38 1.00 20.91
N LEU A 69 -2.54 0.55 19.66
CA LEU A 69 -3.05 -0.78 19.36
C LEU A 69 -2.11 -1.87 19.86
N ALA A 70 -0.80 -1.68 19.73
CA ALA A 70 0.17 -2.63 20.29
C ALA A 70 0.06 -2.76 21.81
N ALA A 71 -0.15 -1.66 22.53
CA ALA A 71 -0.37 -1.69 23.97
C ALA A 71 -1.70 -2.38 24.33
N GLY A 72 -2.77 -2.13 23.56
CA GLY A 72 -4.05 -2.80 23.74
C GLY A 72 -3.98 -4.30 23.45
N GLU A 73 -3.38 -4.69 22.33
CA GLU A 73 -3.11 -6.09 21.96
C GLU A 73 -2.26 -6.77 23.03
N PHE A 74 -1.24 -6.11 23.58
CA PHE A 74 -0.41 -6.63 24.65
C PHE A 74 -1.24 -7.02 25.87
N VAL A 75 -2.10 -6.12 26.35
CA VAL A 75 -2.95 -6.38 27.52
C VAL A 75 -3.87 -7.57 27.26
N LEU A 76 -4.47 -7.66 26.07
CA LEU A 76 -5.35 -8.76 25.70
C LEU A 76 -4.59 -10.10 25.62
N VAL A 77 -3.42 -10.13 24.96
CA VAL A 77 -2.56 -11.33 24.89
C VAL A 77 -2.12 -11.74 26.29
N TYR A 78 -1.72 -10.79 27.14
CA TYR A 78 -1.26 -11.07 28.49
C TYR A 78 -2.35 -11.70 29.36
N ILE A 79 -3.57 -11.15 29.30
CA ILE A 79 -4.75 -11.73 29.97
C ILE A 79 -5.04 -13.12 29.43
N LEU A 80 -5.04 -13.29 28.10
CA LEU A 80 -5.36 -14.57 27.47
C LEU A 80 -4.30 -15.64 27.81
N ALA A 81 -3.02 -15.27 27.86
CA ALA A 81 -1.94 -16.14 28.28
C ALA A 81 -2.09 -16.59 29.74
N HIS A 82 -2.52 -15.69 30.63
CA HIS A 82 -2.81 -16.03 32.03
C HIS A 82 -4.02 -16.96 32.16
N VAL A 83 -5.10 -16.69 31.42
CA VAL A 83 -6.31 -17.52 31.43
C VAL A 83 -6.01 -18.92 30.89
N LEU A 84 -5.21 -19.02 29.83
CA LEU A 84 -4.79 -20.29 29.24
C LEU A 84 -3.65 -20.96 30.02
N LYS A 85 -3.13 -20.33 31.09
CA LYS A 85 -2.01 -20.82 31.91
C LYS A 85 -0.79 -21.21 31.06
N VAL A 86 -0.43 -20.35 30.11
CA VAL A 86 0.77 -20.54 29.28
C VAL A 86 1.98 -20.66 30.21
N GLY A 87 2.77 -21.73 30.05
CA GLY A 87 3.89 -22.09 30.94
C GLY A 87 5.12 -21.18 30.89
N LEU A 88 4.94 -19.90 30.57
CA LEU A 88 5.99 -18.88 30.56
C LEU A 88 5.93 -18.04 31.83
N THR A 89 7.08 -17.57 32.28
CA THR A 89 7.11 -16.55 33.33
C THR A 89 6.62 -15.20 32.78
N ASN A 90 6.05 -14.36 33.64
CA ASN A 90 5.60 -13.01 33.26
C ASN A 90 6.65 -12.20 32.49
N PRO A 91 7.92 -12.07 32.94
CA PRO A 91 8.91 -11.30 32.20
C PRO A 91 9.24 -11.90 30.83
N GLU A 92 9.26 -13.22 30.68
CA GLU A 92 9.48 -13.88 29.38
C GLU A 92 8.34 -13.58 28.41
N ALA A 93 7.09 -13.65 28.87
CA ALA A 93 5.93 -13.33 28.05
C ALA A 93 5.94 -11.86 27.59
N VAL A 94 6.26 -10.94 28.50
CA VAL A 94 6.40 -9.51 28.16
C VAL A 94 7.52 -9.29 27.15
N LEU A 95 8.70 -9.87 27.39
CA LEU A 95 9.85 -9.74 26.51
C LEU A 95 9.57 -10.29 25.12
N LEU A 96 9.01 -11.51 25.04
CA LEU A 96 8.68 -12.14 23.76
C LEU A 96 7.71 -11.29 22.95
N TYR A 97 6.67 -10.76 23.59
CA TYR A 97 5.70 -9.91 22.92
C TYR A 97 6.36 -8.66 22.31
N TRP A 98 7.14 -7.91 23.10
CA TRP A 98 7.74 -6.67 22.62
C TRP A 98 8.82 -6.90 21.56
N ILE A 99 9.60 -7.98 21.67
CA ILE A 99 10.56 -8.37 20.62
C ILE A 99 9.79 -8.74 19.34
N ALA A 100 8.77 -9.60 19.44
CA ALA A 100 7.96 -10.02 18.30
C ALA A 100 7.28 -8.84 17.61
N TRP A 101 6.71 -7.91 18.39
CA TRP A 101 6.09 -6.69 17.87
C TRP A 101 7.10 -5.77 17.18
N THR A 102 8.27 -5.56 17.78
CA THR A 102 9.32 -4.72 17.19
C THR A 102 9.81 -5.30 15.87
N LEU A 103 10.04 -6.62 15.83
CA LEU A 103 10.39 -7.33 14.60
C LEU A 103 9.28 -7.21 13.56
N ALA A 104 8.02 -7.37 13.95
CA ALA A 104 6.88 -7.24 13.05
C ALA A 104 6.77 -5.82 12.44
N ILE A 105 6.99 -4.77 13.24
CA ILE A 105 7.04 -3.39 12.73
C ILE A 105 8.23 -3.20 11.80
N TRP A 106 9.41 -3.69 12.16
CA TRP A 106 10.60 -3.59 11.31
C TRP A 106 10.39 -4.31 9.97
N THR A 107 9.83 -5.52 9.98
CA THR A 107 9.44 -6.25 8.77
C THR A 107 8.44 -5.45 7.94
N LYS A 108 7.41 -4.88 8.57
CA LYS A 108 6.37 -4.13 7.88
C LYS A 108 6.86 -2.82 7.25
N VAL A 109 7.74 -2.09 7.94
CA VAL A 109 8.18 -0.74 7.54
C VAL A 109 9.41 -0.79 6.64
N VAL A 110 10.31 -1.74 6.88
CA VAL A 110 11.60 -1.82 6.17
C VAL A 110 11.60 -2.97 5.17
N ILE A 111 11.32 -4.20 5.61
CA ILE A 111 11.51 -5.38 4.76
C ILE A 111 10.48 -5.44 3.64
N LEU A 112 9.19 -5.28 3.94
CA LEU A 112 8.13 -5.43 2.92
C LEU A 112 8.27 -4.43 1.77
N PRO A 113 8.53 -3.12 2.01
CA PRO A 113 8.80 -2.18 0.92
C PRO A 113 10.07 -2.47 0.12
N LEU A 114 11.09 -3.08 0.74
CA LEU A 114 12.32 -3.48 0.03
C LEU A 114 12.10 -4.71 -0.86
N LEU A 115 11.25 -5.65 -0.43
CA LEU A 115 10.94 -6.85 -1.22
C LEU A 115 9.99 -6.54 -2.39
N SER A 116 9.12 -5.55 -2.25
CA SER A 116 8.16 -5.16 -3.28
C SER A 116 7.90 -3.67 -3.20
N LEU A 117 8.37 -2.92 -4.19
CA LEU A 117 8.05 -1.49 -4.34
C LEU A 117 6.53 -1.29 -4.53
N SER A 118 5.88 -2.24 -5.21
CA SER A 118 4.43 -2.27 -5.40
C SER A 118 3.66 -2.59 -4.11
N TRP A 119 4.31 -2.98 -3.01
CA TRP A 119 3.65 -3.20 -1.71
C TRP A 119 2.94 -1.93 -1.22
N ILE A 120 3.58 -0.78 -1.39
CA ILE A 120 3.02 0.52 -1.00
C ILE A 120 1.84 0.88 -1.91
N GLU A 121 1.97 0.62 -3.21
CA GLU A 121 0.95 0.93 -4.24
C GLU A 121 -0.28 0.02 -4.10
N ASN A 122 -0.08 -1.26 -3.79
CA ASN A 122 -1.13 -2.25 -3.56
C ASN A 122 -1.75 -2.18 -2.17
N ALA A 123 -1.49 -1.11 -1.44
CA ALA A 123 -1.97 -0.88 -0.09
C ALA A 123 -1.72 -2.08 0.85
N GLY A 124 -0.61 -2.80 0.68
CA GLY A 124 -0.23 -3.95 1.49
C GLY A 124 -1.00 -5.24 1.21
N GLU A 125 -1.42 -5.47 -0.04
CA GLU A 125 -1.86 -6.77 -0.52
C GLU A 125 -0.82 -7.39 -1.46
N PHE A 126 -0.57 -8.69 -1.33
CA PHE A 126 0.23 -9.43 -2.31
C PHE A 126 -0.62 -9.74 -3.54
N ARG A 127 -0.84 -8.72 -4.37
CA ARG A 127 -1.42 -8.90 -5.70
C ARG A 127 -0.30 -9.01 -6.71
N SER A 128 -0.44 -9.95 -7.64
CA SER A 128 0.21 -9.83 -8.94
C SER A 128 -0.47 -8.69 -9.67
N THR A 129 -0.19 -7.45 -9.28
CA THR A 129 -0.46 -6.33 -10.18
C THR A 129 0.62 -6.41 -11.24
N ASP A 130 0.30 -7.07 -12.34
CA ASP A 130 0.90 -6.70 -13.62
C ASP A 130 0.84 -5.17 -13.65
N TRP A 131 1.99 -4.53 -13.80
CA TRP A 131 2.24 -3.11 -13.55
C TRP A 131 1.38 -2.16 -14.41
N SER A 132 0.46 -2.66 -15.21
CA SER A 132 -0.52 -1.88 -15.93
C SER A 132 -1.89 -2.35 -15.50
N VAL A 133 -2.75 -1.43 -15.05
CA VAL A 133 -4.11 -1.44 -15.59
C VAL A 133 -3.92 -1.69 -17.08
N ALA A 134 -4.23 -2.90 -17.58
CA ALA A 134 -4.13 -3.17 -19.00
C ALA A 134 -4.86 -2.00 -19.64
N PRO A 135 -4.20 -1.16 -20.46
CA PRO A 135 -4.80 0.08 -20.91
C PRO A 135 -6.17 -0.31 -21.42
N GLU A 136 -7.22 0.20 -20.77
CA GLU A 136 -8.57 0.01 -21.29
C GLU A 136 -8.51 0.71 -22.64
N TYR A 137 -8.31 -0.08 -23.68
CA TYR A 137 -8.40 0.37 -25.06
C TYR A 137 -9.87 0.66 -25.28
N GLN A 138 -10.33 1.80 -24.76
CA GLN A 138 -11.56 2.39 -25.19
C GLN A 138 -11.23 3.03 -26.54
N PRO A 139 -11.72 2.48 -27.67
CA PRO A 139 -11.53 3.12 -28.95
C PRO A 139 -12.19 4.49 -28.84
N LEU A 140 -11.36 5.53 -28.71
CA LEU A 140 -11.85 6.89 -28.85
C LEU A 140 -12.44 6.97 -30.25
N PRO A 141 -13.71 7.35 -30.42
CA PRO A 141 -14.27 7.53 -31.75
C PRO A 141 -13.43 8.60 -32.43
N ILE A 142 -12.59 8.20 -33.39
CA ILE A 142 -11.92 9.12 -34.28
C ILE A 142 -13.02 9.66 -35.18
N SER A 143 -13.70 10.71 -34.73
CA SER A 143 -14.48 11.55 -35.62
C SER A 143 -13.47 12.20 -36.55
N VAL A 144 -13.36 11.65 -37.76
CA VAL A 144 -12.67 12.30 -38.86
C VAL A 144 -13.27 13.68 -38.97
N PHE A 145 -12.49 14.72 -38.67
CA PHE A 145 -12.86 16.09 -39.00
C PHE A 145 -13.12 16.07 -40.50
N GLN A 146 -14.40 16.11 -40.89
CA GLN A 146 -14.72 16.34 -42.29
C GLN A 146 -14.15 17.73 -42.60
N PRO A 147 -13.32 17.87 -43.66
CA PRO A 147 -12.88 19.18 -44.09
C PRO A 147 -14.14 20.03 -44.27
N PRO A 148 -14.18 21.25 -43.70
CA PRO A 148 -15.36 22.08 -43.77
C PRO A 148 -15.74 22.23 -45.23
N ASP A 149 -16.96 21.81 -45.55
CA ASP A 149 -17.57 22.04 -46.85
C ASP A 149 -17.44 23.54 -47.13
N GLU A 150 -16.76 23.95 -48.20
CA GLU A 150 -16.44 25.36 -48.50
C GLU A 150 -17.68 26.27 -48.57
N ARG A 151 -18.87 25.66 -48.53
CA ARG A 151 -20.19 26.29 -48.61
C ARG A 151 -20.91 26.40 -47.26
N SER A 152 -20.39 25.84 -46.18
CA SER A 152 -21.01 25.95 -44.85
C SER A 152 -20.35 27.03 -43.99
N PRO A 153 -21.11 27.97 -43.41
CA PRO A 153 -20.57 28.93 -42.45
C PRO A 153 -20.08 28.18 -41.21
N VAL A 154 -18.75 28.12 -41.03
CA VAL A 154 -18.10 27.46 -39.90
C VAL A 154 -18.71 27.94 -38.58
N PRO A 155 -19.22 27.05 -37.70
CA PRO A 155 -19.77 27.42 -36.40
C PRO A 155 -18.72 28.17 -35.57
N GLN A 156 -19.10 29.33 -34.98
CA GLN A 156 -18.20 30.17 -34.18
C GLN A 156 -17.45 29.40 -33.07
N LEU A 157 -18.12 28.43 -32.43
CA LEU A 157 -17.51 27.58 -31.42
C LEU A 157 -16.33 26.76 -31.96
N ALA A 158 -16.43 26.21 -33.17
CA ALA A 158 -15.32 25.45 -33.75
C ALA A 158 -14.09 26.35 -33.98
N ARG A 159 -14.31 27.64 -34.26
CA ARG A 159 -13.25 28.63 -34.48
C ARG A 159 -12.61 29.11 -33.17
N GLU A 160 -13.36 29.11 -32.07
CA GLU A 160 -12.84 29.42 -30.73
C GLU A 160 -12.04 28.26 -30.14
N PHE A 161 -12.49 27.00 -30.32
CA PHE A 161 -11.76 25.82 -29.85
C PHE A 161 -10.60 25.41 -30.76
N SER A 162 -10.67 25.73 -32.07
CA SER A 162 -9.54 25.58 -32.99
C SER A 162 -8.59 26.79 -32.94
N SER A 163 -8.57 27.57 -31.87
CA SER A 163 -7.51 28.53 -31.62
C SER A 163 -6.20 27.77 -31.38
N VAL A 164 -5.64 27.22 -32.46
CA VAL A 164 -4.24 27.36 -32.81
C VAL A 164 -3.82 28.68 -32.20
N HIS A 165 -3.10 28.59 -31.08
CA HIS A 165 -2.56 29.75 -30.41
C HIS A 165 -1.91 30.56 -31.52
N ARG A 166 -2.48 31.75 -31.82
CA ARG A 166 -1.78 32.69 -32.69
C ARG A 166 -0.51 33.01 -31.92
N LEU A 167 0.57 32.33 -32.27
CA LEU A 167 1.90 32.63 -31.77
C LEU A 167 2.06 34.15 -31.89
N PRO A 168 2.27 34.87 -30.78
CA PRO A 168 2.55 36.29 -30.80
C PRO A 168 3.63 36.56 -31.85
N ALA A 169 3.53 37.65 -32.61
CA ALA A 169 4.48 37.94 -33.69
C ALA A 169 5.93 37.92 -33.19
N GLU A 170 6.14 38.33 -31.93
CA GLU A 170 7.40 38.32 -31.20
C GLU A 170 8.04 36.92 -31.05
N LEU A 171 7.22 35.85 -31.04
CA LEU A 171 7.67 34.47 -30.87
C LEU A 171 7.89 33.73 -32.20
N ARG A 172 7.50 34.31 -33.35
CA ARG A 172 7.73 33.68 -34.67
C ARG A 172 9.19 33.73 -35.10
N ASP A 173 9.90 34.77 -34.71
CA ASP A 173 11.28 35.03 -35.15
C ASP A 173 12.33 34.51 -34.15
N LEU A 174 11.88 33.96 -33.01
CA LEU A 174 12.79 33.38 -32.02
C LEU A 174 13.31 32.03 -32.52
N PRO A 175 14.64 31.80 -32.49
CA PRO A 175 15.21 30.52 -32.84
C PRO A 175 14.69 29.45 -31.88
N SER A 176 14.35 28.27 -32.43
CA SER A 176 13.94 27.12 -31.64
C SER A 176 14.95 26.89 -30.50
N PRO A 177 14.52 26.79 -29.24
CA PRO A 177 15.42 26.62 -28.10
C PRO A 177 16.25 25.34 -28.16
N SER A 178 15.85 24.36 -28.99
CA SER A 178 16.63 23.15 -29.22
C SER A 178 17.68 23.29 -30.33
N GLY A 179 17.64 24.35 -31.16
CA GLY A 179 18.54 24.51 -32.31
C GLY A 179 18.41 23.47 -33.44
N VAL A 180 17.63 22.40 -33.25
CA VAL A 180 17.59 21.26 -34.18
C VAL A 180 16.48 21.40 -35.25
N HIS A 181 15.43 22.18 -35.01
CA HIS A 181 14.31 22.31 -35.94
C HIS A 181 13.91 23.76 -36.22
N ARG A 182 13.74 24.07 -37.51
CA ARG A 182 13.11 25.32 -37.98
C ARG A 182 11.59 25.18 -37.81
N VAL A 183 10.94 26.20 -37.24
CA VAL A 183 9.48 26.24 -37.15
C VAL A 183 8.89 26.28 -38.57
N PRO A 184 7.98 25.36 -38.95
CA PRO A 184 7.39 25.37 -40.29
C PRO A 184 6.46 26.58 -40.41
N GLY A 185 6.81 27.55 -41.26
CA GLY A 185 5.94 28.70 -41.56
C GLY A 185 6.62 30.05 -41.74
N ALA A 186 7.94 30.17 -41.56
CA ALA A 186 8.67 31.39 -41.92
C ALA A 186 8.97 31.37 -43.44
N ARG A 187 8.31 32.26 -44.20
CA ARG A 187 8.77 32.69 -45.52
C ARG A 187 9.52 34.00 -45.36
#